data_AF-A0AAV0ML04-F1
#
_entry.id   AF-A0AAV0ML04-F1
#
_cell.length_a   1.000
_cell.length_b   1.000
_cell.length_c   1.000
_cell.angle_alpha   90.00
_cell.angle_beta   90.00
_cell.angle_gamma   90.00
#
_symmetry.space_group_name_H-M   'P 1'
#
loop_
_entity.id
_entity.type
_entity.pdbx_description
1 polymer ?
#
loop_
_entity_poly.entity_id
_entity_poly.type
_entity_poly.pdbx_seq_one_letter_code
_entity_poly.pdbx_strand_id
1 'polypeptide(L)'
;MEAQVKQEILETPNRELGPNRLTAGVTRSPPLDVIELSSDSESDADEPSGGCRRNADGGGEGSENKRRKLNELGVTEPDNFLAPLPAGADLASQALTIARPLVSRENGSVMVNAHNSKQFWKAGDYEGDSVAGWDVPSGGMDHVRVHPKFLHSNATSHKWSLGAFAELLDNALDEVCNGATLVKIDMLKSGKDGSRMLLIEDDGGGMDPDKMRKCMSLGYSAKSKVDNAIGQYGNGFKTSTMRLGADVIVFSRCRGQNGKPTQSIGLLSYTFLKNTGKEDIVVPMLDYEREGQGWSRIARLSDVDWTRNVETILQWSPFLSEADLLQELDMLSDNGTRIIIYNLWEDDEGFLELDFDADPHDIQLRGANRDEKNIQMAREFPNSRHFLTYKHSLRSYASILYLRIPPAFRIILRGKDVEHHNIVNDMMMSQDVIYRPQASVDGMTAAVTVGFVKDAKYHIDVQGFNVYHKNRLIKPFGR
;
A
#
# COMPACT_ATOMS: atom_id res chain seq x y z
N MET A 1 10.86 -36.14 -54.48
CA MET A 1 11.71 -37.23 -53.96
C MET A 1 11.84 -36.95 -52.48
N GLU A 2 11.25 -37.80 -51.63
CA GLU A 2 10.87 -37.45 -50.26
C GLU A 2 11.37 -38.49 -49.24
N ALA A 3 11.35 -38.10 -47.96
CA ALA A 3 11.51 -38.97 -46.79
C ALA A 3 12.93 -39.59 -46.62
N GLN A 4 13.36 -40.05 -45.43
CA GLN A 4 12.61 -40.58 -44.28
C GLN A 4 13.08 -40.11 -42.90
N VAL A 5 12.19 -40.32 -41.92
CA VAL A 5 12.41 -40.26 -40.47
C VAL A 5 12.59 -41.67 -39.91
N LYS A 6 13.40 -41.83 -38.86
CA LYS A 6 13.31 -42.89 -37.83
C LYS A 6 13.59 -42.21 -36.48
N GLN A 7 12.68 -42.09 -35.51
CA GLN A 7 11.69 -42.99 -34.92
C GLN A 7 12.30 -44.00 -33.93
N GLU A 8 11.69 -44.06 -32.74
CA GLU A 8 12.12 -44.80 -31.55
C GLU A 8 11.91 -46.32 -31.66
N ILE A 9 12.52 -47.07 -30.75
CA ILE A 9 12.03 -48.37 -30.29
C ILE A 9 11.92 -48.32 -28.77
N LEU A 10 10.76 -48.71 -28.25
CA LEU A 10 10.41 -48.74 -26.83
C LEU A 10 10.18 -50.20 -26.43
N GLU A 11 10.90 -50.68 -25.40
CA GLU A 11 10.67 -52.04 -24.90
C GLU A 11 10.93 -52.17 -23.39
N THR A 12 9.91 -52.66 -22.69
CA THR A 12 9.94 -53.15 -21.30
C THR A 12 8.97 -54.32 -21.22
N PRO A 13 9.31 -55.42 -20.52
CA PRO A 13 8.51 -55.70 -19.32
C PRO A 13 9.24 -56.43 -18.17
N ASN A 14 8.83 -56.07 -16.95
CA ASN A 14 8.67 -56.88 -15.72
C ASN A 14 9.29 -58.29 -15.63
N ARG A 15 10.04 -58.55 -14.55
CA ARG A 15 9.45 -59.27 -13.37
C ARG A 15 10.26 -59.15 -12.07
N GLU A 16 9.63 -59.60 -10.98
CA GLU A 16 10.06 -59.41 -9.59
C GLU A 16 10.89 -60.59 -9.05
N LEU A 17 11.79 -60.32 -8.09
CA LEU A 17 11.73 -60.81 -6.70
C LEU A 17 13.06 -60.48 -5.97
N GLY A 18 12.96 -60.09 -4.68
CA GLY A 18 14.12 -59.84 -3.81
C GLY A 18 14.47 -61.05 -2.92
N PRO A 19 15.08 -60.85 -1.73
CA PRO A 19 15.57 -59.59 -1.15
C PRO A 19 17.04 -59.66 -0.67
N ASN A 20 17.62 -58.52 -0.30
CA ASN A 20 18.55 -58.50 0.83
C ASN A 20 18.64 -57.13 1.51
N ARG A 21 18.83 -57.12 2.83
CA ARG A 21 19.12 -55.90 3.62
C ARG A 21 20.61 -55.60 3.57
N LEU A 22 20.98 -54.32 3.54
CA LEU A 22 22.04 -53.78 4.40
C LEU A 22 21.82 -52.27 4.62
N THR A 23 22.40 -51.72 5.69
CA THR A 23 22.04 -50.41 6.24
C THR A 23 23.17 -49.40 6.14
N ALA A 24 22.89 -48.20 5.64
CA ALA A 24 23.71 -47.00 5.80
C ALA A 24 22.81 -45.78 6.08
N GLY A 25 23.31 -44.81 6.83
CA GLY A 25 22.49 -43.72 7.40
C GLY A 25 22.14 -42.61 6.42
N VAL A 26 20.91 -42.09 6.52
CA VAL A 26 20.50 -40.83 5.89
C VAL A 26 20.72 -39.68 6.89
N THR A 27 21.67 -38.80 6.61
CA THR A 27 21.82 -37.52 7.31
C THR A 27 20.71 -36.56 6.84
N ARG A 28 19.89 -36.08 7.78
CA ARG A 28 18.88 -35.05 7.49
C ARG A 28 19.57 -33.72 7.20
N SER A 29 19.34 -33.14 6.03
CA SER A 29 19.52 -31.69 5.84
C SER A 29 18.46 -30.93 6.64
N PRO A 30 18.79 -29.77 7.24
CA PRO A 30 17.79 -28.87 7.78
C PRO A 30 16.97 -28.21 6.66
N PRO A 31 15.76 -27.69 6.95
CA PRO A 31 15.04 -26.82 6.01
C PRO A 31 15.81 -25.51 5.80
N LEU A 32 15.50 -24.82 4.69
CA LEU A 32 16.02 -23.48 4.41
C LEU A 32 15.43 -22.46 5.38
N ASP A 33 16.27 -21.65 6.00
CA ASP A 33 15.84 -20.55 6.87
C ASP A 33 15.08 -19.47 6.08
N VAL A 34 14.05 -18.92 6.72
CA VAL A 34 13.23 -17.84 6.15
C VAL A 34 14.00 -16.52 6.32
N ILE A 35 14.17 -15.78 5.23
CA ILE A 35 14.79 -14.44 5.27
C ILE A 35 13.77 -13.46 5.87
N GLU A 36 13.95 -13.10 7.14
CA GLU A 36 13.23 -11.99 7.77
C GLU A 36 13.69 -10.66 7.17
N LEU A 37 12.73 -9.83 6.75
CA LEU A 37 12.98 -8.49 6.21
C LEU A 37 12.80 -7.44 7.30
N SER A 38 13.73 -7.39 8.25
CA SER A 38 13.74 -6.39 9.32
C SER A 38 14.00 -4.99 8.75
N SER A 39 12.96 -4.15 8.78
CA SER A 39 13.04 -2.72 8.44
C SER A 39 13.35 -1.91 9.70
N ASP A 40 14.58 -2.05 10.18
CA ASP A 40 15.10 -1.30 11.32
C ASP A 40 15.43 0.15 10.89
N SER A 41 15.25 1.08 11.83
CA SER A 41 15.44 2.51 11.59
C SER A 41 16.13 3.11 12.80
N GLU A 42 17.46 3.02 12.80
CA GLU A 42 18.32 3.69 13.77
C GLU A 42 18.05 5.20 13.75
N SER A 43 17.91 5.80 14.93
CA SER A 43 17.70 7.23 15.11
C SER A 43 18.96 7.86 15.70
N ASP A 44 19.82 8.40 14.82
CA ASP A 44 21.05 9.11 15.21
C ASP A 44 20.74 10.30 16.13
N ALA A 45 21.34 10.33 17.32
CA ALA A 45 21.32 11.46 18.25
C ALA A 45 22.67 11.57 18.97
N ASP A 46 23.47 12.59 18.62
CA ASP A 46 24.85 12.73 19.07
C ASP A 46 25.02 13.05 20.57
N GLU A 47 26.13 12.57 21.15
CA GLU A 47 26.50 12.80 22.56
C GLU A 47 26.98 14.25 22.87
N PRO A 48 27.35 14.54 24.14
CA PRO A 48 28.79 14.42 24.45
C PRO A 48 29.16 13.82 25.83
N SER A 49 29.75 12.62 25.82
CA SER A 49 30.94 12.18 26.57
C SER A 49 31.18 12.64 28.03
N GLY A 50 31.25 11.69 28.98
CA GLY A 50 31.38 11.98 30.42
C GLY A 50 32.21 11.02 31.30
N GLY A 51 33.43 10.65 30.89
CA GLY A 51 34.53 10.21 31.78
C GLY A 51 34.28 9.13 32.86
N CYS A 52 34.58 7.86 32.57
CA CYS A 52 34.53 6.76 33.55
C CYS A 52 35.61 6.85 34.66
N ARG A 53 35.20 6.65 35.93
CA ARG A 53 36.04 6.05 37.01
C ARG A 53 35.18 5.51 38.17
N ARG A 54 35.28 4.21 38.44
CA ARG A 54 34.92 3.61 39.73
C ARG A 54 36.18 3.54 40.60
N ASN A 55 36.09 3.81 41.90
CA ASN A 55 36.97 3.19 42.90
C ASN A 55 36.55 3.45 44.35
N ALA A 56 36.94 2.51 45.22
CA ALA A 56 37.13 2.62 46.67
C ALA A 56 36.02 3.24 47.54
N ASP A 57 35.36 2.38 48.31
CA ASP A 57 34.77 2.72 49.60
C ASP A 57 35.87 3.21 50.59
N GLY A 58 35.50 4.07 51.54
CA GLY A 58 36.46 4.79 52.39
C GLY A 58 35.84 5.85 53.30
N GLY A 59 35.09 5.41 54.31
CA GLY A 59 34.50 6.29 55.33
C GLY A 59 35.50 6.71 56.43
N GLY A 60 35.41 7.96 56.87
CA GLY A 60 36.12 8.48 58.05
C GLY A 60 35.97 10.00 58.23
N GLU A 61 35.42 10.41 59.38
CA GLU A 61 35.60 11.67 60.15
C GLU A 61 35.75 13.02 59.40
N GLY A 62 35.06 14.12 59.77
CA GLY A 62 34.18 14.39 60.91
C GLY A 62 33.98 15.91 61.10
N SER A 63 33.63 16.33 62.33
CA SER A 63 33.55 17.73 62.80
C SER A 63 32.32 18.58 62.42
N GLU A 64 31.41 18.61 63.40
CA GLU A 64 30.23 19.44 63.64
C GLU A 64 30.21 20.96 63.30
N ASN A 65 28.98 21.51 63.37
CA ASN A 65 28.52 22.78 64.02
C ASN A 65 27.97 23.89 63.09
N LYS A 66 26.94 24.68 63.46
CA LYS A 66 25.74 24.55 64.34
C LYS A 66 24.98 25.90 64.26
N ARG A 67 23.64 25.92 64.46
CA ARG A 67 22.78 27.13 64.70
C ARG A 67 22.57 28.06 63.46
N ARG A 68 21.51 28.87 63.34
CA ARG A 68 20.32 29.17 64.21
C ARG A 68 19.13 29.67 63.36
N LYS A 69 17.89 29.58 63.88
CA LYS A 69 16.71 30.36 63.41
C LYS A 69 16.73 31.79 63.97
N LEU A 70 16.19 32.79 63.25
CA LEU A 70 14.92 33.46 63.64
C LEU A 70 14.31 34.39 62.56
N ASN A 71 12.99 34.22 62.39
CA ASN A 71 11.85 35.07 61.97
C ASN A 71 11.89 36.60 61.70
N GLU A 72 10.76 37.02 61.08
CA GLU A 72 10.04 38.33 61.09
C GLU A 72 10.53 39.45 60.14
N LEU A 73 9.67 40.29 59.51
CA LEU A 73 8.21 40.58 59.67
C LEU A 73 7.58 41.08 58.33
N GLY A 74 6.27 40.88 58.08
CA GLY A 74 5.54 41.45 56.91
C GLY A 74 4.11 40.89 56.71
N VAL A 75 3.09 41.74 56.48
CA VAL A 75 1.64 41.49 56.79
C VAL A 75 0.73 42.35 55.87
N THR A 76 -0.48 41.99 55.36
CA THR A 76 -1.30 40.76 55.16
C THR A 76 -2.49 41.06 54.18
N GLU A 77 -3.21 40.02 53.71
CA GLU A 77 -4.70 39.80 53.57
C GLU A 77 -5.73 40.98 53.70
N PRO A 78 -6.99 40.91 53.15
CA PRO A 78 -7.81 39.68 53.01
C PRO A 78 -8.90 39.51 51.87
N ASP A 79 -9.23 38.23 51.60
CA ASP A 79 -10.55 37.55 51.41
C ASP A 79 -11.73 38.02 50.48
N ASN A 80 -12.61 37.02 50.19
CA ASN A 80 -14.08 37.07 49.89
C ASN A 80 -14.58 37.39 48.45
N PHE A 81 -15.71 36.87 47.93
CA PHE A 81 -16.59 35.72 48.25
C PHE A 81 -17.48 35.36 46.99
N LEU A 82 -18.55 34.57 47.15
CA LEU A 82 -19.46 34.06 46.08
C LEU A 82 -20.35 35.12 45.38
N ALA A 83 -20.84 34.79 44.17
CA ALA A 83 -21.73 35.60 43.29
C ALA A 83 -23.23 35.59 43.75
N PRO A 84 -24.15 36.49 43.28
CA PRO A 84 -24.57 36.61 41.86
C PRO A 84 -25.04 38.03 41.34
N LEU A 85 -25.61 38.04 40.12
CA LEU A 85 -26.31 39.10 39.33
C LEU A 85 -27.60 39.67 40.01
N PRO A 86 -28.33 40.74 39.54
CA PRO A 86 -28.58 41.13 38.12
C PRO A 86 -28.93 42.63 37.77
N ALA A 87 -29.47 42.83 36.55
CA ALA A 87 -30.25 43.96 35.99
C ALA A 87 -29.49 45.23 35.52
N GLY A 88 -29.93 45.97 34.48
CA GLY A 88 -31.08 45.82 33.54
C GLY A 88 -30.67 46.15 32.08
N ALA A 89 -31.45 45.73 31.06
CA ALA A 89 -32.59 46.46 30.48
C ALA A 89 -32.18 47.80 29.81
N ASP A 90 -32.59 48.14 28.58
CA ASP A 90 -33.54 47.53 27.62
C ASP A 90 -33.26 48.13 26.21
N LEU A 91 -33.90 47.90 25.04
CA LEU A 91 -35.13 47.26 24.49
C LEU A 91 -34.81 47.08 22.95
N ALA A 92 -35.52 46.37 22.04
CA ALA A 92 -36.76 45.60 22.03
C ALA A 92 -36.88 44.68 20.77
N SER A 93 -37.73 43.64 20.86
CA SER A 93 -38.73 43.23 19.83
C SER A 93 -38.27 42.67 18.45
N GLN A 94 -38.98 41.70 17.83
CA GLN A 94 -40.22 41.01 18.21
C GLN A 94 -40.45 39.65 17.51
N ALA A 95 -41.14 38.75 18.22
CA ALA A 95 -42.19 37.84 17.74
C ALA A 95 -41.86 36.66 16.77
N LEU A 96 -42.50 35.49 16.84
CA LEU A 96 -43.44 34.96 17.86
C LEU A 96 -43.46 33.42 17.89
N THR A 97 -43.96 32.86 19.00
CA THR A 97 -44.00 31.42 19.33
C THR A 97 -45.38 30.80 19.07
N ILE A 98 -45.43 29.54 18.61
CA ILE A 98 -46.53 28.58 18.88
C ILE A 98 -45.90 27.21 19.18
N ALA A 99 -46.50 26.40 20.06
CA ALA A 99 -45.97 25.09 20.46
C ALA A 99 -47.05 24.00 20.59
N ARG A 100 -46.65 22.74 20.32
CA ARG A 100 -47.40 21.48 20.57
C ARG A 100 -48.67 21.28 19.69
N PRO A 101 -49.23 20.05 19.56
CA PRO A 101 -49.16 18.87 20.45
C PRO A 101 -48.18 17.75 20.05
N LEU A 102 -48.09 16.76 20.92
CA LEU A 102 -47.41 15.47 20.72
C LEU A 102 -48.35 14.52 19.96
N VAL A 103 -47.88 13.87 18.90
CA VAL A 103 -48.51 12.67 18.31
C VAL A 103 -47.42 11.67 17.99
N SER A 104 -47.45 10.50 18.63
CA SER A 104 -46.54 9.40 18.36
C SER A 104 -46.85 8.74 17.01
N ARG A 105 -45.82 8.49 16.21
CA ARG A 105 -45.90 7.58 15.08
C ARG A 105 -44.57 6.87 14.89
N GLU A 106 -44.57 5.58 15.21
CA GLU A 106 -43.39 4.74 15.12
C GLU A 106 -43.02 4.47 13.66
N ASN A 107 -41.73 4.54 13.36
CA ASN A 107 -41.04 3.78 12.32
C ASN A 107 -39.54 3.91 12.61
N GLY A 108 -38.91 2.82 13.04
CA GLY A 108 -37.55 2.83 13.56
C GLY A 108 -36.48 2.98 12.49
N SER A 109 -36.12 4.20 12.11
CA SER A 109 -34.87 4.47 11.39
C SER A 109 -33.70 4.39 12.36
N VAL A 110 -33.04 3.23 12.45
CA VAL A 110 -31.81 3.07 13.24
C VAL A 110 -30.68 3.84 12.57
N MET A 111 -30.43 5.07 13.02
CA MET A 111 -29.25 5.84 12.63
C MET A 111 -28.00 5.24 13.28
N VAL A 112 -27.41 4.24 12.61
CA VAL A 112 -26.10 3.71 12.98
C VAL A 112 -25.02 4.71 12.54
N ASN A 113 -24.80 5.74 13.35
CA ASN A 113 -23.61 6.59 13.26
C ASN A 113 -22.38 5.81 13.75
N ALA A 114 -21.99 4.79 12.99
CA ALA A 114 -20.67 4.18 13.11
C ALA A 114 -19.64 5.22 12.66
N HIS A 115 -18.85 5.74 13.62
CA HIS A 115 -17.70 6.59 13.32
C HIS A 115 -16.61 5.75 12.67
N ASN A 116 -16.71 5.54 11.36
CA ASN A 116 -15.70 4.85 10.58
C ASN A 116 -14.40 5.65 10.59
N SER A 117 -13.45 5.19 11.41
CA SER A 117 -12.11 5.78 11.49
C SER A 117 -11.41 5.70 10.14
N LYS A 118 -11.17 6.87 9.55
CA LYS A 118 -10.30 7.05 8.38
C LYS A 118 -8.82 7.16 8.75
N GLN A 119 -8.45 6.94 10.01
CA GLN A 119 -7.06 6.92 10.45
C GLN A 119 -6.55 5.48 10.36
N PHE A 120 -5.65 5.21 9.41
CA PHE A 120 -5.19 3.86 9.06
C PHE A 120 -4.83 3.03 10.31
N TRP A 121 -3.94 3.54 11.15
CA TRP A 121 -3.46 2.85 12.37
C TRP A 121 -4.52 2.60 13.46
N LYS A 122 -5.73 3.16 13.31
CA LYS A 122 -6.88 2.99 14.22
C LYS A 122 -8.05 2.27 13.54
N ALA A 123 -7.88 1.81 12.30
CA ALA A 123 -8.93 1.12 11.54
C ALA A 123 -9.11 -0.35 11.97
N GLY A 124 -8.04 -1.00 12.43
CA GLY A 124 -8.04 -2.40 12.88
C GLY A 124 -8.90 -2.69 14.10
N ASP A 125 -9.13 -1.68 14.95
CA ASP A 125 -9.98 -1.79 16.13
C ASP A 125 -11.45 -1.93 15.73
N TYR A 126 -12.06 -2.98 16.29
CA TYR A 126 -13.46 -3.35 16.11
C TYR A 126 -13.81 -4.33 17.23
N GLU A 127 -14.62 -3.85 18.16
CA GLU A 127 -15.53 -4.66 18.96
C GLU A 127 -16.83 -4.83 18.16
N GLY A 128 -17.47 -5.99 18.26
CA GLY A 128 -18.73 -6.27 17.59
C GLY A 128 -19.25 -7.65 17.96
N ASP A 129 -20.55 -7.74 18.25
CA ASP A 129 -21.20 -8.98 18.67
C ASP A 129 -21.29 -10.00 17.52
N SER A 130 -21.16 -11.28 17.88
CA SER A 130 -21.23 -12.40 16.93
C SER A 130 -22.65 -12.59 16.38
N VAL A 131 -22.82 -12.45 15.06
CA VAL A 131 -24.07 -12.79 14.35
C VAL A 131 -23.80 -13.97 13.42
N ALA A 132 -24.05 -15.17 13.92
CA ALA A 132 -23.73 -16.42 13.22
C ALA A 132 -24.73 -16.77 12.10
N GLY A 133 -24.22 -17.41 11.04
CA GLY A 133 -25.02 -18.30 10.17
C GLY A 133 -25.00 -17.99 8.67
N TRP A 134 -24.09 -18.63 7.93
CA TRP A 134 -24.24 -18.94 6.50
C TRP A 134 -23.55 -20.28 6.21
N ASP A 135 -24.34 -21.32 5.92
CA ASP A 135 -23.82 -22.63 5.51
C ASP A 135 -23.46 -22.66 4.02
N VAL A 136 -22.31 -23.24 3.68
CA VAL A 136 -21.94 -23.60 2.28
C VAL A 136 -21.43 -25.04 2.26
N PRO A 137 -22.07 -25.98 1.54
CA PRO A 137 -21.75 -27.41 1.62
C PRO A 137 -20.52 -27.81 0.78
N SER A 138 -19.33 -27.40 1.21
CA SER A 138 -18.05 -27.82 0.62
C SER A 138 -17.64 -29.24 1.02
N GLY A 139 -18.30 -30.27 0.46
CA GLY A 139 -17.76 -31.64 0.38
C GLY A 139 -17.38 -32.35 1.70
N GLY A 140 -17.79 -31.83 2.86
CA GLY A 140 -17.41 -32.34 4.18
C GLY A 140 -16.04 -31.86 4.70
N MET A 141 -15.46 -30.79 4.14
CA MET A 141 -14.21 -30.18 4.63
C MET A 141 -14.28 -28.65 4.62
N ASP A 142 -13.95 -28.03 5.75
CA ASP A 142 -13.94 -26.57 5.90
C ASP A 142 -12.76 -25.92 5.18
N HIS A 143 -13.00 -24.76 4.57
CA HIS A 143 -11.95 -23.92 3.99
C HIS A 143 -11.38 -22.97 5.04
N VAL A 144 -10.11 -22.57 4.89
CA VAL A 144 -9.49 -21.52 5.72
C VAL A 144 -10.22 -20.19 5.47
N ARG A 145 -10.99 -19.76 6.47
CA ARG A 145 -11.71 -18.48 6.49
C ARG A 145 -10.75 -17.31 6.76
N VAL A 146 -11.02 -16.15 6.15
CA VAL A 146 -10.16 -14.96 6.30
C VAL A 146 -11.02 -13.75 6.66
N HIS A 147 -10.89 -13.33 7.91
CA HIS A 147 -11.65 -12.22 8.46
C HIS A 147 -11.23 -10.86 7.85
N PRO A 148 -12.16 -9.93 7.54
CA PRO A 148 -11.83 -8.65 6.91
C PRO A 148 -10.78 -7.78 7.64
N LYS A 149 -10.62 -7.94 8.96
CA LYS A 149 -9.49 -7.35 9.72
C LYS A 149 -8.13 -7.65 9.08
N PHE A 150 -7.95 -8.83 8.47
CA PHE A 150 -6.71 -9.22 7.81
C PHE A 150 -6.31 -8.30 6.64
N LEU A 151 -7.26 -7.68 5.93
CA LEU A 151 -6.94 -6.72 4.86
C LEU A 151 -6.13 -5.54 5.41
N HIS A 152 -6.58 -4.98 6.53
CA HIS A 152 -5.87 -3.92 7.23
C HIS A 152 -4.56 -4.44 7.86
N SER A 153 -4.59 -5.54 8.60
CA SER A 153 -3.39 -6.10 9.25
C SER A 153 -2.26 -6.41 8.24
N ASN A 154 -2.59 -6.99 7.09
CA ASN A 154 -1.64 -7.30 6.02
C ASN A 154 -1.06 -6.02 5.37
N ALA A 155 -1.84 -4.93 5.30
CA ALA A 155 -1.39 -3.63 4.80
C ALA A 155 -0.40 -2.91 5.74
N THR A 156 -0.34 -3.26 7.03
CA THR A 156 0.63 -2.66 7.99
C THR A 156 2.10 -2.94 7.66
N SER A 157 2.36 -3.91 6.77
CA SER A 157 3.67 -4.14 6.14
C SER A 157 4.24 -2.88 5.49
N HIS A 158 3.40 -2.03 4.90
CA HIS A 158 3.78 -0.76 4.30
C HIS A 158 3.78 0.37 5.33
N LYS A 159 4.84 0.46 6.16
CA LYS A 159 5.05 1.60 7.08
C LYS A 159 5.07 2.96 6.34
N TRP A 160 5.51 2.98 5.08
CA TRP A 160 5.69 4.18 4.25
C TRP A 160 4.89 4.07 2.95
N SER A 161 3.96 5.00 2.70
CA SER A 161 2.90 4.86 1.69
C SER A 161 3.41 4.90 0.25
N LEU A 162 4.56 5.52 -0.04
CA LEU A 162 5.16 5.44 -1.38
C LEU A 162 5.65 4.00 -1.69
N GLY A 163 5.92 3.18 -0.68
CA GLY A 163 6.12 1.73 -0.82
C GLY A 163 4.89 0.97 -1.33
N ALA A 164 3.67 1.48 -1.09
CA ALA A 164 2.45 0.93 -1.67
C ALA A 164 2.30 1.33 -3.15
N PHE A 165 2.60 2.58 -3.51
CA PHE A 165 2.66 3.01 -4.93
C PHE A 165 3.67 2.19 -5.74
N ALA A 166 4.79 1.82 -5.12
CA ALA A 166 5.82 0.95 -5.71
C ALA A 166 5.24 -0.40 -6.18
N GLU A 167 4.52 -1.13 -5.34
CA GLU A 167 3.87 -2.41 -5.71
C GLU A 167 2.90 -2.26 -6.90
N LEU A 168 2.19 -1.13 -7.01
CA LEU A 168 1.26 -0.88 -8.11
C LEU A 168 2.00 -0.59 -9.42
N LEU A 169 3.07 0.23 -9.38
CA LEU A 169 3.95 0.47 -10.52
C LEU A 169 4.66 -0.82 -10.97
N ASP A 170 5.11 -1.65 -10.03
CA ASP A 170 5.76 -2.93 -10.31
C ASP A 170 4.81 -3.89 -11.04
N ASN A 171 3.52 -3.88 -10.69
CA ASN A 171 2.53 -4.71 -11.36
C ASN A 171 2.25 -4.28 -12.80
N ALA A 172 2.27 -2.97 -13.10
CA ALA A 172 2.15 -2.44 -14.45
C ALA A 172 3.43 -2.65 -15.28
N LEU A 173 4.62 -2.49 -14.68
CA LEU A 173 5.90 -2.74 -15.35
C LEU A 173 6.07 -4.21 -15.74
N ASP A 174 5.62 -5.15 -14.89
CA ASP A 174 5.58 -6.58 -15.22
C ASP A 174 4.73 -6.87 -16.48
N GLU A 175 3.68 -6.07 -16.75
CA GLU A 175 2.81 -6.24 -17.93
C GLU A 175 3.40 -5.67 -19.24
N VAL A 176 4.62 -5.11 -19.22
CA VAL A 176 5.38 -4.77 -20.45
C VAL A 176 5.59 -6.00 -21.33
N CYS A 177 5.71 -7.21 -20.75
CA CYS A 177 5.77 -8.45 -21.51
C CYS A 177 4.48 -8.77 -22.29
N ASN A 178 3.35 -8.21 -21.87
CA ASN A 178 2.04 -8.31 -22.51
C ASN A 178 1.70 -7.06 -23.35
N GLY A 179 2.66 -6.15 -23.56
CA GLY A 179 2.54 -4.99 -24.44
C GLY A 179 2.29 -3.65 -23.76
N ALA A 180 2.36 -3.54 -22.43
CA ALA A 180 2.21 -2.25 -21.75
C ALA A 180 3.25 -1.22 -22.22
N THR A 181 2.80 0.00 -22.54
CA THR A 181 3.64 1.15 -22.92
C THR A 181 3.55 2.30 -21.91
N LEU A 182 2.58 2.28 -20.99
CA LEU A 182 2.44 3.30 -19.97
C LEU A 182 1.73 2.85 -18.70
N VAL A 183 2.00 3.56 -17.62
CA VAL A 183 1.18 3.60 -16.41
C VAL A 183 0.92 5.05 -16.03
N LYS A 184 -0.34 5.40 -15.80
CA LYS A 184 -0.80 6.70 -15.30
C LYS A 184 -1.07 6.58 -13.81
N ILE A 185 -0.71 7.61 -13.04
CA ILE A 185 -1.13 7.82 -11.66
C ILE A 185 -1.71 9.23 -11.57
N ASP A 186 -2.97 9.37 -11.14
CA ASP A 186 -3.62 10.68 -11.04
C ASP A 186 -4.62 10.78 -9.88
N MET A 187 -5.14 11.98 -9.63
CA MET A 187 -6.16 12.22 -8.60
C MET A 187 -7.51 12.53 -9.24
N LEU A 188 -8.52 11.73 -8.89
CA LEU A 188 -9.91 11.92 -9.29
C LEU A 188 -10.71 12.52 -8.13
N LYS A 189 -11.81 13.21 -8.46
CA LYS A 189 -12.84 13.58 -7.47
C LYS A 189 -14.07 12.71 -7.67
N SER A 190 -14.56 12.13 -6.58
CA SER A 190 -15.80 11.36 -6.53
C SER A 190 -16.99 12.22 -6.96
N GLY A 191 -17.84 11.68 -7.84
CA GLY A 191 -19.08 12.33 -8.27
C GLY A 191 -20.18 12.33 -7.20
N LYS A 192 -20.07 11.48 -6.15
CA LYS A 192 -21.07 11.38 -5.07
C LYS A 192 -20.93 12.47 -4.01
N ASP A 193 -19.69 12.78 -3.62
CA ASP A 193 -19.38 13.58 -2.43
C ASP A 193 -18.19 14.54 -2.62
N GLY A 194 -17.56 14.56 -3.79
CA GLY A 194 -16.39 15.39 -4.08
C GLY A 194 -15.09 14.93 -3.41
N SER A 195 -15.08 13.79 -2.71
CA SER A 195 -13.90 13.23 -2.06
C SER A 195 -12.78 12.92 -3.07
N ARG A 196 -11.52 12.96 -2.60
CA ARG A 196 -10.36 12.63 -3.44
C ARG A 196 -10.17 11.13 -3.51
N MET A 197 -9.88 10.65 -4.72
CA MET A 197 -9.61 9.26 -5.04
C MET A 197 -8.32 9.18 -5.83
N LEU A 198 -7.61 8.07 -5.72
CA LEU A 198 -6.37 7.81 -6.44
C LEU A 198 -6.63 6.87 -7.61
N LEU A 199 -6.27 7.31 -8.82
CA LEU A 199 -6.31 6.54 -10.06
C LEU A 199 -4.93 5.94 -10.35
N ILE A 200 -4.89 4.65 -10.68
CA ILE A 200 -3.76 4.00 -11.34
C ILE A 200 -4.30 3.30 -12.59
N GLU A 201 -3.71 3.55 -13.76
CA GLU A 201 -4.17 2.98 -15.03
C GLU A 201 -3.02 2.52 -15.92
N ASP A 202 -3.03 1.27 -16.36
CA ASP A 202 -2.07 0.69 -17.31
C ASP A 202 -2.75 0.26 -18.63
N ASP A 203 -1.98 0.27 -19.71
CA ASP A 203 -2.36 -0.23 -21.04
C ASP A 203 -1.87 -1.67 -21.30
N GLY A 204 -1.57 -2.43 -20.25
CA GLY A 204 -1.06 -3.80 -20.31
C GLY A 204 -2.08 -4.83 -20.76
N GLY A 205 -1.74 -6.11 -20.59
CA GLY A 205 -2.58 -7.23 -21.07
C GLY A 205 -3.95 -7.33 -20.39
N GLY A 206 -4.13 -6.62 -19.27
CA GLY A 206 -5.34 -6.64 -18.45
C GLY A 206 -5.61 -8.01 -17.82
N MET A 207 -6.86 -8.26 -17.45
CA MET A 207 -7.27 -9.47 -16.76
C MET A 207 -8.51 -10.09 -17.39
N ASP A 208 -8.44 -11.40 -17.64
CA ASP A 208 -9.62 -12.23 -17.82
C ASP A 208 -10.38 -12.43 -16.48
N PRO A 209 -11.66 -12.83 -16.51
CA PRO A 209 -12.47 -13.11 -15.32
C PRO A 209 -11.85 -14.05 -14.26
N ASP A 210 -10.89 -14.93 -14.61
CA ASP A 210 -10.22 -15.78 -13.62
C ASP A 210 -8.89 -15.17 -13.12
N LYS A 211 -8.17 -14.41 -13.96
CA LYS A 211 -7.03 -13.56 -13.54
C LYS A 211 -7.51 -12.46 -12.57
N MET A 212 -8.68 -11.85 -12.82
CA MET A 212 -9.33 -10.91 -11.89
C MET A 212 -9.62 -11.55 -10.52
N ARG A 213 -10.24 -12.75 -10.49
CA ARG A 213 -10.48 -13.48 -9.23
C ARG A 213 -9.19 -13.80 -8.49
N LYS A 214 -8.13 -14.26 -9.17
CA LYS A 214 -6.80 -14.50 -8.57
C LYS A 214 -6.14 -13.19 -8.08
N CYS A 215 -6.38 -12.07 -8.77
CA CYS A 215 -5.89 -10.75 -8.34
C CYS A 215 -6.52 -10.30 -7.01
N MET A 216 -7.78 -10.68 -6.75
CA MET A 216 -8.47 -10.39 -5.49
C MET A 216 -8.22 -11.43 -4.38
N SER A 217 -8.06 -12.72 -4.72
CA SER A 217 -7.77 -13.79 -3.75
C SER A 217 -6.32 -13.77 -3.24
N LEU A 218 -6.11 -13.91 -1.94
CA LEU A 218 -4.78 -13.91 -1.29
C LEU A 218 -3.89 -15.08 -1.75
N GLY A 219 -2.57 -14.85 -1.82
CA GLY A 219 -1.56 -15.89 -2.12
C GLY A 219 -1.49 -16.38 -3.58
N TYR A 220 -2.39 -15.99 -4.47
CA TYR A 220 -2.35 -16.40 -5.88
C TYR A 220 -1.43 -15.49 -6.72
N SER A 221 -0.35 -16.04 -7.27
CA SER A 221 0.43 -15.40 -8.35
C SER A 221 0.85 -16.39 -9.43
N ALA A 222 0.54 -16.06 -10.69
CA ALA A 222 1.08 -16.73 -11.87
C ALA A 222 2.47 -16.21 -12.27
N LYS A 223 2.87 -15.01 -11.79
CA LYS A 223 4.16 -14.36 -12.09
C LYS A 223 5.35 -15.09 -11.47
N SER A 224 5.11 -16.01 -10.53
CA SER A 224 6.10 -16.94 -9.97
C SER A 224 6.80 -17.82 -11.01
N LYS A 225 6.27 -17.91 -12.25
CA LYS A 225 6.84 -18.64 -13.39
C LYS A 225 7.41 -17.73 -14.49
N VAL A 226 7.53 -16.42 -14.24
CA VAL A 226 8.03 -15.43 -15.22
C VAL A 226 9.37 -14.90 -14.73
N ASP A 227 10.42 -15.13 -15.51
CA ASP A 227 11.77 -14.67 -15.18
C ASP A 227 11.83 -13.15 -15.04
N ASN A 228 12.53 -12.68 -14.01
CA ASN A 228 12.68 -11.28 -13.61
C ASN A 228 11.38 -10.52 -13.23
N ALA A 229 10.19 -11.13 -13.26
CA ALA A 229 8.98 -10.49 -12.78
C ALA A 229 9.06 -10.15 -11.29
N ILE A 230 8.59 -8.97 -10.91
CA ILE A 230 8.68 -8.42 -9.55
C ILE A 230 7.54 -8.97 -8.66
N GLY A 231 6.30 -9.04 -9.18
CA GLY A 231 5.09 -9.40 -8.43
C GLY A 231 4.93 -10.87 -8.05
N GLN A 232 5.92 -11.48 -7.39
CA GLN A 232 6.00 -12.94 -7.20
C GLN A 232 5.04 -13.48 -6.11
N TYR A 233 4.73 -12.70 -5.07
CA TYR A 233 4.02 -13.20 -3.87
C TYR A 233 2.49 -13.17 -3.93
N GLY A 234 1.89 -12.53 -4.93
CA GLY A 234 0.42 -12.47 -5.10
C GLY A 234 -0.34 -11.59 -4.09
N ASN A 235 0.33 -11.02 -3.08
CA ASN A 235 -0.28 -10.16 -2.06
C ASN A 235 -0.14 -8.65 -2.33
N GLY A 236 0.84 -8.23 -3.13
CA GLY A 236 1.22 -6.81 -3.32
C GLY A 236 0.07 -5.87 -3.68
N PHE A 237 -0.82 -6.27 -4.57
CA PHE A 237 -2.04 -5.50 -4.89
C PHE A 237 -2.91 -5.25 -3.65
N LYS A 238 -3.18 -6.29 -2.84
CA LYS A 238 -4.06 -6.16 -1.66
C LYS A 238 -3.41 -5.29 -0.58
N THR A 239 -2.11 -5.49 -0.31
CA THR A 239 -1.40 -4.73 0.75
C THR A 239 -1.23 -3.27 0.36
N SER A 240 -0.92 -2.97 -0.90
CA SER A 240 -0.79 -1.60 -1.39
C SER A 240 -2.11 -0.84 -1.43
N THR A 241 -3.17 -1.42 -2.01
CA THR A 241 -4.46 -0.71 -2.11
C THR A 241 -5.05 -0.41 -0.73
N MET A 242 -5.05 -1.40 0.17
CA MET A 242 -5.55 -1.25 1.54
C MET A 242 -4.67 -0.33 2.41
N ARG A 243 -3.41 -0.07 2.03
CA ARG A 243 -2.56 0.96 2.67
C ARG A 243 -2.84 2.37 2.16
N LEU A 244 -3.35 2.53 0.94
CA LEU A 244 -3.59 3.84 0.32
C LEU A 244 -5.02 4.35 0.56
N GLY A 245 -6.01 3.47 0.65
CA GLY A 245 -7.37 3.78 1.11
C GLY A 245 -8.08 2.56 1.67
N ALA A 246 -9.24 2.77 2.30
CA ALA A 246 -10.05 1.67 2.84
C ALA A 246 -10.67 0.80 1.73
N ASP A 247 -10.89 1.35 0.54
CA ASP A 247 -11.68 0.71 -0.51
C ASP A 247 -11.03 0.87 -1.88
N VAL A 248 -11.11 -0.19 -2.71
CA VAL A 248 -10.64 -0.16 -4.10
C VAL A 248 -11.64 -0.86 -5.04
N ILE A 249 -11.88 -0.22 -6.17
CA ILE A 249 -12.59 -0.81 -7.30
C ILE A 249 -11.65 -0.92 -8.50
N VAL A 250 -11.63 -2.10 -9.13
CA VAL A 250 -10.78 -2.40 -10.28
C VAL A 250 -11.63 -2.72 -11.49
N PHE A 251 -11.37 -1.99 -12.55
CA PHE A 251 -11.86 -2.22 -13.90
C PHE A 251 -10.72 -2.84 -14.70
N SER A 252 -10.98 -3.88 -15.49
CA SER A 252 -9.97 -4.41 -16.41
C SER A 252 -10.62 -4.97 -17.66
N ARG A 253 -9.93 -4.83 -18.78
CA ARG A 253 -10.32 -5.41 -20.07
C ARG A 253 -9.13 -6.18 -20.62
N CYS A 254 -9.37 -7.37 -21.15
CA CYS A 254 -8.36 -8.14 -21.88
C CYS A 254 -8.94 -8.63 -23.22
N ARG A 255 -8.06 -8.86 -24.20
CA ARG A 255 -8.45 -9.35 -25.53
C ARG A 255 -8.83 -10.86 -25.56
N GLY A 256 -8.58 -11.57 -24.45
CA GLY A 256 -8.86 -13.00 -24.27
C GLY A 256 -7.95 -13.93 -25.08
N GLN A 257 -7.76 -15.16 -24.60
CA GLN A 257 -6.83 -16.12 -25.22
C GLN A 257 -7.25 -16.59 -26.62
N ASN A 258 -8.56 -16.54 -26.92
CA ASN A 258 -9.16 -16.98 -28.19
C ASN A 258 -9.73 -15.83 -29.03
N GLY A 259 -9.27 -14.58 -28.83
CA GLY A 259 -9.80 -13.41 -29.53
C GLY A 259 -11.24 -13.05 -29.17
N LYS A 260 -11.71 -13.50 -27.99
CA LYS A 260 -12.94 -13.05 -27.33
C LYS A 260 -12.56 -12.06 -26.22
N PRO A 261 -12.71 -10.75 -26.43
CA PRO A 261 -12.49 -9.78 -25.36
C PRO A 261 -13.42 -10.03 -24.19
N THR A 262 -12.88 -9.85 -22.99
CA THR A 262 -13.64 -9.89 -21.73
C THR A 262 -13.30 -8.65 -20.92
N GLN A 263 -14.24 -8.20 -20.09
CA GLN A 263 -14.00 -7.12 -19.15
C GLN A 263 -14.66 -7.43 -17.81
N SER A 264 -13.98 -7.07 -16.73
CA SER A 264 -14.41 -7.38 -15.36
C SER A 264 -14.31 -6.15 -14.47
N ILE A 265 -15.25 -6.04 -13.53
CA ILE A 265 -15.28 -5.07 -12.44
C ILE A 265 -15.22 -5.87 -11.14
N GLY A 266 -14.29 -5.51 -10.24
CA GLY A 266 -14.17 -6.13 -8.92
C GLY A 266 -14.02 -5.10 -7.81
N LEU A 267 -14.79 -5.26 -6.72
CA LEU A 267 -14.81 -4.35 -5.59
C LEU A 267 -14.25 -5.01 -4.33
N LEU A 268 -13.08 -4.54 -3.87
CA LEU A 268 -12.49 -4.91 -2.58
C LEU A 268 -12.64 -3.73 -1.61
N SER A 269 -13.70 -3.76 -0.81
CA SER A 269 -14.07 -2.67 0.09
C SER A 269 -14.04 -3.11 1.55
N TYR A 270 -13.11 -2.55 2.34
CA TYR A 270 -13.09 -2.76 3.79
C TYR A 270 -14.32 -2.13 4.46
N THR A 271 -14.80 -0.98 3.94
CA THR A 271 -16.00 -0.29 4.45
C THR A 271 -17.25 -1.15 4.30
N PHE A 272 -17.49 -1.77 3.14
CA PHE A 272 -18.56 -2.73 2.92
C PHE A 272 -18.49 -3.91 3.91
N LEU A 273 -17.31 -4.53 4.03
CA LEU A 273 -17.11 -5.71 4.87
C LEU A 273 -17.32 -5.39 6.37
N LYS A 274 -16.79 -4.28 6.86
CA LYS A 274 -16.95 -3.81 8.26
C LYS A 274 -18.40 -3.41 8.54
N ASN A 275 -19.00 -2.57 7.69
CA ASN A 275 -20.35 -2.03 7.93
C ASN A 275 -21.47 -3.06 7.74
N THR A 276 -21.22 -4.16 7.02
CA THR A 276 -22.17 -5.27 6.88
C THR A 276 -21.83 -6.50 7.75
N GLY A 277 -20.92 -6.35 8.72
CA GLY A 277 -20.63 -7.34 9.75
C GLY A 277 -20.11 -8.67 9.21
N LYS A 278 -19.32 -8.66 8.13
CA LYS A 278 -18.83 -9.89 7.49
C LYS A 278 -17.72 -10.56 8.29
N GLU A 279 -17.92 -11.83 8.65
CA GLU A 279 -16.84 -12.67 9.19
C GLU A 279 -15.79 -13.07 8.13
N ASP A 280 -16.11 -12.93 6.84
CA ASP A 280 -15.28 -13.38 5.71
C ASP A 280 -15.13 -12.28 4.64
N ILE A 281 -13.96 -12.24 4.00
CA ILE A 281 -13.72 -11.38 2.84
C ILE A 281 -14.53 -11.89 1.64
N VAL A 282 -15.63 -11.20 1.33
CA VAL A 282 -16.43 -11.38 0.11
C VAL A 282 -16.22 -10.21 -0.86
N VAL A 283 -16.05 -10.52 -2.15
CA VAL A 283 -15.65 -9.55 -3.19
C VAL A 283 -16.70 -9.54 -4.31
N PRO A 284 -17.58 -8.52 -4.37
CA PRO A 284 -18.53 -8.36 -5.47
C PRO A 284 -17.81 -8.21 -6.82
N MET A 285 -18.31 -8.90 -7.83
CA MET A 285 -17.75 -8.86 -9.19
C MET A 285 -18.83 -8.87 -10.27
N LEU A 286 -18.53 -8.18 -11.37
CA LEU A 286 -19.30 -8.18 -12.61
C LEU A 286 -18.34 -8.57 -13.73
N ASP A 287 -18.73 -9.52 -14.56
CA ASP A 287 -17.92 -10.06 -15.64
C ASP A 287 -18.71 -10.00 -16.96
N TYR A 288 -18.07 -9.57 -18.04
CA TYR A 288 -18.70 -9.41 -19.35
C TYR A 288 -17.86 -10.06 -20.46
N GLU A 289 -18.52 -10.70 -21.44
CA GLU A 289 -17.90 -11.19 -22.68
C GLU A 289 -18.36 -10.33 -23.86
N ARG A 290 -17.51 -10.18 -24.89
CA ARG A 290 -17.89 -9.46 -26.10
C ARG A 290 -18.67 -10.35 -27.07
N GLU A 291 -19.95 -10.02 -27.28
CA GLU A 291 -20.83 -10.69 -28.24
C GLU A 291 -21.08 -9.77 -29.45
N GLY A 292 -20.35 -10.02 -30.53
CA GLY A 292 -20.40 -9.21 -31.75
C GLY A 292 -19.93 -7.77 -31.50
N GLN A 293 -20.86 -6.81 -31.58
CA GLN A 293 -20.59 -5.40 -31.26
C GLN A 293 -20.96 -5.02 -29.81
N GLY A 294 -21.67 -5.87 -29.07
CA GLY A 294 -22.09 -5.61 -27.69
C GLY A 294 -21.26 -6.35 -26.64
N TRP A 295 -21.62 -6.12 -25.38
CA TRP A 295 -21.11 -6.86 -24.22
C TRP A 295 -22.27 -7.64 -23.58
N SER A 296 -22.11 -8.96 -23.41
CA SER A 296 -23.04 -9.80 -22.66
C SER A 296 -22.56 -10.00 -21.22
N ARG A 297 -23.47 -10.32 -20.30
CA ARG A 297 -23.19 -10.52 -18.87
C ARG A 297 -22.86 -11.99 -18.60
N ILE A 298 -21.74 -12.26 -17.92
CA ILE A 298 -21.32 -13.62 -17.54
C ILE A 298 -21.89 -13.96 -16.15
N ALA A 299 -23.15 -14.39 -16.09
CA ALA A 299 -23.75 -14.92 -14.86
C ALA A 299 -23.15 -16.30 -14.52
N ARG A 300 -22.26 -16.37 -13.52
CA ARG A 300 -21.55 -17.61 -13.13
C ARG A 300 -22.33 -18.55 -12.21
N LEU A 301 -23.33 -18.05 -11.48
CA LEU A 301 -24.13 -18.81 -10.51
C LEU A 301 -25.63 -18.58 -10.75
N SER A 302 -26.08 -17.33 -10.66
CA SER A 302 -27.46 -16.92 -10.96
C SER A 302 -27.55 -15.43 -11.32
N ASP A 303 -28.66 -15.03 -11.96
CA ASP A 303 -28.99 -13.62 -12.17
C ASP A 303 -29.29 -12.86 -10.85
N VAL A 304 -29.64 -13.60 -9.79
CA VAL A 304 -29.83 -13.03 -8.44
C VAL A 304 -28.48 -12.62 -7.84
N ASP A 305 -27.44 -13.44 -8.02
CA ASP A 305 -26.07 -13.09 -7.62
C ASP A 305 -25.53 -11.93 -8.45
N TRP A 306 -25.84 -11.86 -9.75
CA TRP A 306 -25.51 -10.69 -10.58
C TRP A 306 -26.16 -9.42 -10.02
N THR A 307 -27.47 -9.44 -9.79
CA THR A 307 -28.24 -8.30 -9.31
C THR A 307 -27.72 -7.81 -7.97
N ARG A 308 -27.50 -8.72 -7.00
CA ARG A 308 -26.90 -8.39 -5.70
C ARG A 308 -25.49 -7.81 -5.83
N ASN A 309 -24.68 -8.29 -6.77
CA ASN A 309 -23.34 -7.75 -7.00
C ASN A 309 -23.39 -6.33 -7.60
N VAL A 310 -24.30 -6.04 -8.54
CA VAL A 310 -24.52 -4.67 -9.05
C VAL A 310 -24.98 -3.75 -7.92
N GLU A 311 -26.00 -4.14 -7.16
CA GLU A 311 -26.53 -3.36 -6.02
C GLU A 311 -25.44 -3.05 -4.99
N THR A 312 -24.62 -4.06 -4.64
CA THR A 312 -23.51 -3.87 -3.69
C THR A 312 -22.46 -2.92 -4.25
N ILE A 313 -22.10 -3.02 -5.53
CA ILE A 313 -21.11 -2.12 -6.14
C ILE A 313 -21.66 -0.69 -6.21
N LEU A 314 -22.91 -0.47 -6.62
CA LEU A 314 -23.50 0.88 -6.67
C LEU A 314 -23.71 1.49 -5.27
N GLN A 315 -23.96 0.67 -4.24
CA GLN A 315 -24.05 1.13 -2.86
C GLN A 315 -22.68 1.56 -2.30
N TRP A 316 -21.63 0.74 -2.47
CA TRP A 316 -20.36 0.88 -1.74
C TRP A 316 -19.18 1.46 -2.54
N SER A 317 -19.31 1.61 -3.87
CA SER A 317 -18.33 2.29 -4.75
C SER A 317 -18.63 3.78 -4.94
N PRO A 318 -17.74 4.60 -5.53
CA PRO A 318 -18.03 6.00 -5.86
C PRO A 318 -19.03 6.21 -7.02
N PHE A 319 -19.55 5.14 -7.63
CA PHE A 319 -20.42 5.18 -8.83
C PHE A 319 -21.91 5.06 -8.49
N LEU A 320 -22.78 5.79 -9.19
CA LEU A 320 -24.22 5.88 -8.90
C LEU A 320 -25.06 4.93 -9.78
N SER A 321 -24.59 4.61 -10.98
CA SER A 321 -25.30 3.77 -11.96
C SER A 321 -24.41 2.74 -12.65
N GLU A 322 -25.00 1.70 -13.22
CA GLU A 322 -24.29 0.73 -14.08
C GLU A 322 -23.72 1.42 -15.33
N ALA A 323 -24.32 2.52 -15.80
CA ALA A 323 -23.78 3.30 -16.91
C ALA A 323 -22.46 4.03 -16.54
N ASP A 324 -22.33 4.51 -15.30
CA ASP A 324 -21.08 5.12 -14.82
C ASP A 324 -19.97 4.05 -14.75
N LEU A 325 -20.30 2.85 -14.25
CA LEU A 325 -19.39 1.71 -14.19
C LEU A 325 -18.93 1.26 -15.59
N LEU A 326 -19.81 1.33 -16.59
CA LEU A 326 -19.47 1.02 -17.98
C LEU A 326 -18.65 2.15 -18.62
N GLN A 327 -18.88 3.41 -18.28
CA GLN A 327 -18.06 4.54 -18.73
C GLN A 327 -16.59 4.43 -18.30
N GLU A 328 -16.32 3.91 -17.09
CA GLU A 328 -14.96 3.61 -16.63
C GLU A 328 -14.27 2.50 -17.45
N LEU A 329 -15.04 1.54 -17.98
CA LEU A 329 -14.54 0.53 -18.91
C LEU A 329 -14.35 1.08 -20.33
N ASP A 330 -15.21 1.99 -20.79
CA ASP A 330 -15.08 2.63 -22.10
C ASP A 330 -13.94 3.67 -22.16
N MET A 331 -13.40 4.09 -21.02
CA MET A 331 -12.14 4.85 -20.93
C MET A 331 -10.88 3.96 -21.07
N LEU A 332 -10.97 2.64 -20.83
CA LEU A 332 -9.87 1.71 -21.14
C LEU A 332 -9.73 1.51 -22.66
N SER A 333 -8.52 1.16 -23.10
CA SER A 333 -8.25 0.74 -24.49
C SER A 333 -8.86 -0.65 -24.80
N ASP A 334 -8.45 -1.31 -25.89
CA ASP A 334 -8.78 -2.73 -26.11
C ASP A 334 -8.34 -3.66 -24.96
N ASN A 335 -7.31 -3.25 -24.22
CA ASN A 335 -6.79 -3.94 -23.04
C ASN A 335 -6.25 -2.95 -21.99
N GLY A 336 -6.11 -3.40 -20.75
CA GLY A 336 -5.51 -2.65 -19.65
C GLY A 336 -6.17 -2.90 -18.30
N THR A 337 -5.68 -2.19 -17.28
CA THR A 337 -6.25 -2.20 -15.92
C THR A 337 -6.41 -0.77 -15.42
N ARG A 338 -7.52 -0.48 -14.76
CA ARG A 338 -7.84 0.82 -14.16
C ARG A 338 -8.32 0.60 -12.73
N ILE A 339 -7.52 1.09 -11.79
CA ILE A 339 -7.65 0.89 -10.34
C ILE A 339 -8.03 2.25 -9.74
N ILE A 340 -9.15 2.32 -9.03
CA ILE A 340 -9.59 3.51 -8.32
C ILE A 340 -9.65 3.19 -6.83
N ILE A 341 -8.75 3.78 -6.07
CA ILE A 341 -8.64 3.66 -4.60
C ILE A 341 -9.31 4.89 -3.99
N TYR A 342 -10.24 4.68 -3.08
CA TYR A 342 -11.05 5.73 -2.47
C TYR A 342 -11.24 5.46 -0.97
N ASN A 343 -11.87 6.39 -0.25
CA ASN A 343 -11.75 6.50 1.20
C ASN A 343 -10.27 6.44 1.62
N LEU A 344 -9.47 7.30 0.98
CA LEU A 344 -8.05 7.49 1.26
C LEU A 344 -7.83 7.86 2.73
N TRP A 345 -6.74 7.36 3.31
CA TRP A 345 -6.49 7.49 4.75
C TRP A 345 -6.10 8.92 5.16
N GLU A 346 -6.57 9.30 6.34
CA GLU A 346 -6.35 10.59 7.01
C GLU A 346 -5.35 10.43 8.17
N ASP A 347 -4.63 11.50 8.48
CA ASP A 347 -3.69 11.63 9.60
C ASP A 347 -4.42 11.91 10.93
N ASP A 348 -3.66 12.03 12.03
CA ASP A 348 -4.22 12.32 13.36
C ASP A 348 -4.94 13.67 13.46
N GLU A 349 -4.67 14.60 12.53
CA GLU A 349 -5.34 15.91 12.43
C GLU A 349 -6.61 15.88 11.55
N GLY A 350 -6.83 14.78 10.81
CA GLY A 350 -7.97 14.61 9.90
C GLY A 350 -7.72 15.08 8.47
N PHE A 351 -6.46 15.29 8.06
CA PHE A 351 -6.10 15.59 6.67
C PHE A 351 -5.64 14.32 5.95
N LEU A 352 -5.91 14.22 4.64
CA LEU A 352 -5.43 13.08 3.82
C LEU A 352 -3.91 12.97 3.89
N GLU A 353 -3.36 11.78 4.17
CA GLU A 353 -1.91 11.52 4.21
C GLU A 353 -1.20 11.93 2.90
N LEU A 354 -1.94 11.83 1.78
CA LEU A 354 -1.54 12.24 0.45
C LEU A 354 -1.96 13.69 0.15
N ASP A 355 -0.96 14.56 -0.03
CA ASP A 355 -1.10 15.89 -0.61
C ASP A 355 -1.19 15.79 -2.14
N PHE A 356 -2.15 16.52 -2.71
CA PHE A 356 -2.46 16.58 -4.13
C PHE A 356 -2.42 18.01 -4.71
N ASP A 357 -2.11 19.00 -3.87
CA ASP A 357 -2.20 20.43 -4.17
C ASP A 357 -0.84 21.15 -4.16
N ALA A 358 0.11 20.70 -3.33
CA ALA A 358 1.40 21.37 -3.13
C ALA A 358 2.29 21.44 -4.39
N ASP A 359 2.22 20.43 -5.26
CA ASP A 359 2.66 20.49 -6.66
C ASP A 359 1.57 19.82 -7.52
N PRO A 360 0.96 20.53 -8.50
CA PRO A 360 -0.11 19.95 -9.33
C PRO A 360 0.35 18.77 -10.19
N HIS A 361 1.66 18.54 -10.35
CA HIS A 361 2.25 17.43 -11.11
C HIS A 361 2.85 16.32 -10.23
N ASP A 362 2.62 16.34 -8.91
CA ASP A 362 3.14 15.35 -7.96
C ASP A 362 2.04 14.80 -7.05
N ILE A 363 2.38 13.75 -6.29
CA ILE A 363 1.61 13.30 -5.13
C ILE A 363 2.63 13.22 -3.99
N GLN A 364 2.37 13.94 -2.91
CA GLN A 364 3.35 14.08 -1.83
C GLN A 364 2.82 13.54 -0.50
N LEU A 365 3.70 13.01 0.35
CA LEU A 365 3.33 12.70 1.74
C LEU A 365 3.32 13.97 2.59
N ARG A 366 2.34 14.10 3.47
CA ARG A 366 2.33 15.09 4.56
C ARG A 366 3.22 14.67 5.74
N GLY A 367 3.28 15.52 6.77
CA GLY A 367 3.93 15.21 8.05
C GLY A 367 5.45 15.03 7.95
N ALA A 368 6.00 14.19 8.83
CA ALA A 368 7.43 14.08 9.09
C ALA A 368 8.32 13.69 7.88
N ASN A 369 7.74 13.19 6.79
CA ASN A 369 8.49 12.89 5.56
C ASN A 369 8.80 14.15 4.72
N ARG A 370 8.07 15.25 4.94
CA ARG A 370 8.11 16.50 4.16
C ARG A 370 8.90 17.60 4.87
N ASP A 371 10.21 17.42 4.94
CA ASP A 371 11.13 18.43 5.47
C ASP A 371 11.33 19.60 4.47
N GLU A 372 10.94 20.81 4.89
CA GLU A 372 11.03 22.03 4.07
C GLU A 372 12.48 22.48 3.82
N LYS A 373 13.41 22.18 4.75
CA LYS A 373 14.84 22.40 4.54
C LYS A 373 15.35 21.51 3.42
N ASN A 374 14.95 20.24 3.38
CA ASN A 374 15.31 19.33 2.30
C ASN A 374 14.69 19.73 0.97
N ILE A 375 13.44 20.23 0.96
CA ILE A 375 12.81 20.80 -0.25
C ILE A 375 13.58 22.01 -0.77
N GLN A 376 14.04 22.90 0.11
CA GLN A 376 14.84 24.06 -0.31
C GLN A 376 16.24 23.66 -0.80
N MET A 377 16.96 22.80 -0.06
CA MET A 377 18.25 22.27 -0.48
C MET A 377 18.15 21.50 -1.81
N ALA A 378 17.04 20.81 -2.10
CA ALA A 378 16.81 20.12 -3.37
C ALA A 378 16.62 21.05 -4.58
N ARG A 379 16.42 22.36 -4.37
CA ARG A 379 16.42 23.40 -5.42
C ARG A 379 17.82 23.95 -5.66
N GLU A 380 18.66 23.99 -4.62
CA GLU A 380 20.02 24.52 -4.65
C GLU A 380 21.06 23.47 -5.09
N PHE A 381 20.81 22.20 -4.75
CA PHE A 381 21.73 21.06 -4.95
C PHE A 381 21.02 19.96 -5.77
N PRO A 382 20.94 20.12 -7.11
CA PRO A 382 20.10 19.27 -7.96
C PRO A 382 20.59 17.81 -8.04
N ASN A 383 21.88 17.54 -7.82
CA ASN A 383 22.42 16.18 -7.82
C ASN A 383 22.13 15.47 -6.46
N SER A 384 21.83 16.24 -5.41
CA SER A 384 21.34 15.72 -4.13
C SER A 384 19.81 15.63 -4.06
N ARG A 385 19.07 16.15 -5.06
CA ARG A 385 17.60 16.21 -5.06
C ARG A 385 16.95 14.87 -4.68
N HIS A 386 17.37 13.78 -5.32
CA HIS A 386 16.75 12.47 -5.12
C HIS A 386 16.88 11.98 -3.67
N PHE A 387 18.06 12.13 -3.05
CA PHE A 387 18.28 11.84 -1.63
C PHE A 387 17.40 12.69 -0.71
N LEU A 388 17.25 13.98 -1.03
CA LEU A 388 16.51 14.95 -0.22
C LEU A 388 14.98 14.81 -0.32
N THR A 389 14.45 14.39 -1.48
CA THR A 389 12.99 14.42 -1.74
C THR A 389 12.30 13.06 -1.91
N TYR A 390 13.02 11.93 -2.07
CA TYR A 390 12.35 10.64 -2.31
C TYR A 390 11.36 10.23 -1.20
N LYS A 391 11.60 10.63 0.06
CA LYS A 391 10.76 10.26 1.21
C LYS A 391 9.34 10.83 1.15
N HIS A 392 9.12 11.97 0.50
CA HIS A 392 7.79 12.57 0.37
C HIS A 392 7.30 12.71 -1.08
N SER A 393 8.17 12.95 -2.07
CA SER A 393 7.75 13.16 -3.46
C SER A 393 7.65 11.84 -4.21
N LEU A 394 6.43 11.45 -4.62
CA LEU A 394 6.24 10.26 -5.46
C LEU A 394 6.95 10.43 -6.80
N ARG A 395 6.97 11.62 -7.39
CA ARG A 395 7.75 11.94 -8.61
C ARG A 395 9.24 11.67 -8.41
N SER A 396 9.82 12.14 -7.30
CA SER A 396 11.22 11.88 -6.96
C SER A 396 11.50 10.39 -6.75
N TYR A 397 10.61 9.65 -6.07
CA TYR A 397 10.80 8.22 -5.83
C TYR A 397 10.63 7.39 -7.11
N ALA A 398 9.59 7.66 -7.90
CA ALA A 398 9.30 6.99 -9.17
C ALA A 398 10.44 7.15 -10.20
N SER A 399 11.12 8.29 -10.23
CA SER A 399 12.23 8.55 -11.15
C SER A 399 13.43 7.59 -10.98
N ILE A 400 13.70 7.16 -9.73
CA ILE A 400 14.83 6.29 -9.36
C ILE A 400 14.42 4.84 -9.06
N LEU A 401 13.12 4.55 -9.17
CA LEU A 401 12.46 3.33 -8.70
C LEU A 401 12.97 2.04 -9.38
N TYR A 402 13.39 2.19 -10.62
CA TYR A 402 13.95 1.13 -11.45
C TYR A 402 15.36 1.52 -11.89
N LEU A 403 16.28 0.56 -11.90
CA LEU A 403 17.65 0.78 -12.36
C LEU A 403 17.67 1.15 -13.86
N ARG A 404 16.72 0.60 -14.63
CA ARG A 404 16.44 0.92 -16.03
C ARG A 404 14.94 0.82 -16.29
N ILE A 405 14.35 1.79 -17.00
CA ILE A 405 12.98 1.67 -17.53
C ILE A 405 13.07 1.16 -18.98
N PRO A 406 12.21 0.22 -19.43
CA PRO A 406 12.15 -0.21 -20.83
C PRO A 406 11.90 0.98 -21.76
N PRO A 407 12.61 1.14 -22.91
CA PRO A 407 12.53 2.36 -23.72
C PRO A 407 11.15 2.76 -24.28
N ALA A 408 10.19 1.82 -24.28
CA ALA A 408 8.81 2.05 -24.71
C ALA A 408 7.82 2.24 -23.54
N PHE A 409 8.25 2.12 -22.27
CA PHE A 409 7.40 2.22 -21.09
C PHE A 409 7.52 3.60 -20.43
N ARG A 410 6.38 4.21 -20.08
CA ARG A 410 6.31 5.55 -19.49
C ARG A 410 5.53 5.55 -18.17
N ILE A 411 6.07 6.21 -17.16
CA ILE A 411 5.35 6.51 -15.92
C ILE A 411 4.83 7.95 -16.03
N ILE A 412 3.52 8.14 -16.07
CA ILE A 412 2.88 9.45 -16.14
C ILE A 412 2.24 9.73 -14.79
N LEU A 413 2.68 10.78 -14.10
CA LEU A 413 2.16 11.18 -12.80
C LEU A 413 1.49 12.55 -12.93
N ARG A 414 0.22 12.65 -12.55
CA ARG A 414 -0.55 13.91 -12.54
C ARG A 414 -0.43 14.66 -13.88
N GLY A 415 -0.82 14.00 -14.96
CA GLY A 415 -0.72 14.49 -16.34
C GLY A 415 0.69 14.70 -16.94
N LYS A 416 1.80 14.53 -16.18
CA LYS A 416 3.17 14.74 -16.68
C LYS A 416 4.06 13.50 -16.51
N ASP A 417 4.78 13.11 -17.56
CA ASP A 417 5.82 12.08 -17.53
C ASP A 417 6.81 12.25 -16.36
N VAL A 418 7.17 11.16 -15.71
CA VAL A 418 8.27 11.05 -14.76
C VAL A 418 9.53 10.73 -15.55
N GLU A 419 10.44 11.70 -15.60
CA GLU A 419 11.76 11.55 -16.22
C GLU A 419 12.55 10.48 -15.42
N HIS A 420 13.04 9.42 -16.10
CA HIS A 420 13.86 8.39 -15.46
C HIS A 420 15.22 8.95 -15.07
N HIS A 421 15.68 8.65 -13.86
CA HIS A 421 16.97 9.12 -13.38
C HIS A 421 17.81 7.98 -12.80
N ASN A 422 19.02 7.82 -13.35
CA ASN A 422 20.03 6.93 -12.81
C ASN A 422 20.90 7.71 -11.81
N ILE A 423 20.91 7.30 -10.53
CA ILE A 423 21.73 7.90 -9.47
C ILE A 423 23.23 7.97 -9.81
N VAL A 424 23.75 7.08 -10.68
CA VAL A 424 25.14 7.17 -11.17
C VAL A 424 25.42 8.50 -11.87
N ASN A 425 24.40 9.11 -12.50
CA ASN A 425 24.51 10.43 -13.12
C ASN A 425 24.74 11.56 -12.10
N ASP A 426 24.38 11.38 -10.82
CA ASP A 426 24.60 12.36 -9.76
C ASP A 426 26.02 12.26 -9.17
N MET A 427 26.81 11.24 -9.52
CA MET A 427 28.12 10.98 -8.94
C MET A 427 29.29 11.64 -9.68
N MET A 428 30.38 11.88 -8.94
CA MET A 428 31.72 12.22 -9.42
C MET A 428 32.75 11.25 -8.83
N MET A 429 33.94 11.17 -9.45
CA MET A 429 35.04 10.29 -9.03
C MET A 429 34.63 8.80 -8.93
N SER A 430 33.68 8.38 -9.76
CA SER A 430 33.08 7.05 -9.76
C SER A 430 34.07 5.95 -10.12
N GLN A 431 34.03 4.84 -9.38
CA GLN A 431 34.78 3.61 -9.63
C GLN A 431 33.81 2.44 -9.72
N ASP A 432 33.97 1.60 -10.75
CA ASP A 432 33.21 0.36 -10.89
C ASP A 432 33.94 -0.81 -10.22
N VAL A 433 33.26 -1.47 -9.29
CA VAL A 433 33.76 -2.58 -8.48
C VAL A 433 32.88 -3.81 -8.73
N ILE A 434 33.48 -5.00 -8.80
CA ILE A 434 32.75 -6.26 -8.93
C ILE A 434 32.70 -6.95 -7.57
N TYR A 435 31.54 -6.93 -6.93
CA TYR A 435 31.27 -7.72 -5.73
C TYR A 435 31.03 -9.19 -6.09
N ARG A 436 31.56 -10.09 -5.25
CA ARG A 436 31.38 -11.55 -5.36
C ARG A 436 30.98 -12.09 -3.97
N PRO A 437 29.78 -12.65 -3.78
CA PRO A 437 29.38 -13.24 -2.51
C PRO A 437 30.25 -14.47 -2.21
N GLN A 438 30.79 -14.57 -0.99
CA GLN A 438 31.66 -15.70 -0.60
C GLN A 438 30.95 -17.07 -0.67
N ALA A 439 29.61 -17.08 -0.57
CA ALA A 439 28.78 -18.28 -0.61
C ALA A 439 28.03 -18.47 -1.95
N SER A 440 28.41 -17.77 -3.04
CA SER A 440 27.72 -17.95 -4.33
C SER A 440 28.05 -19.31 -4.95
N VAL A 441 27.07 -20.21 -5.02
CA VAL A 441 27.23 -21.55 -5.61
C VAL A 441 27.58 -21.47 -7.10
N ASP A 442 26.98 -20.52 -7.83
CA ASP A 442 27.09 -20.38 -9.28
C ASP A 442 28.04 -19.25 -9.74
N GLY A 443 28.97 -18.81 -8.88
CA GLY A 443 29.94 -17.75 -9.21
C GLY A 443 29.32 -16.38 -9.53
N MET A 444 28.11 -16.10 -9.01
CA MET A 444 27.38 -14.86 -9.24
C MET A 444 28.20 -13.62 -8.84
N THR A 445 28.06 -12.54 -9.61
CA THR A 445 28.75 -11.28 -9.34
C THR A 445 27.80 -10.09 -9.49
N ALA A 446 27.97 -9.05 -8.68
CA ALA A 446 27.24 -7.79 -8.81
C ALA A 446 28.20 -6.66 -9.19
N ALA A 447 27.83 -5.87 -10.21
CA ALA A 447 28.52 -4.63 -10.51
C ALA A 447 28.05 -3.53 -9.55
N VAL A 448 28.99 -2.80 -8.96
CA VAL A 448 28.76 -1.76 -7.96
C VAL A 448 29.56 -0.52 -8.35
N THR A 449 28.88 0.55 -8.74
CA THR A 449 29.52 1.85 -8.95
C THR A 449 29.54 2.64 -7.64
N VAL A 450 30.72 3.06 -7.19
CA VAL A 450 30.91 3.85 -5.95
C VAL A 450 31.54 5.18 -6.29
N GLY A 451 31.05 6.28 -5.72
CA GLY A 451 31.58 7.63 -5.93
C GLY A 451 31.02 8.63 -4.93
N PHE A 452 31.35 9.91 -5.09
CA PHE A 452 30.82 11.01 -4.28
C PHE A 452 29.71 11.73 -5.05
N VAL A 453 28.66 12.23 -4.38
CA VAL A 453 27.66 13.07 -5.06
C VAL A 453 28.31 14.37 -5.56
N LYS A 454 27.89 14.85 -6.74
CA LYS A 454 28.45 16.07 -7.37
C LYS A 454 28.35 17.34 -6.52
N ASP A 455 27.42 17.37 -5.57
CA ASP A 455 27.20 18.49 -4.66
C ASP A 455 27.93 18.33 -3.30
N ALA A 456 28.71 17.25 -3.10
CA ALA A 456 29.51 17.03 -1.88
C ALA A 456 30.56 18.14 -1.63
N LYS A 457 30.99 18.83 -2.69
CA LYS A 457 31.80 20.07 -2.64
C LYS A 457 31.16 21.23 -1.85
N TYR A 458 29.85 21.14 -1.56
CA TYR A 458 29.11 22.08 -0.72
C TYR A 458 28.77 21.50 0.66
N HIS A 459 29.42 20.40 1.05
CA HIS A 459 29.21 19.68 2.32
C HIS A 459 27.80 19.10 2.51
N ILE A 460 27.11 18.74 1.42
CA ILE A 460 25.83 18.01 1.50
C ILE A 460 26.11 16.52 1.81
N ASP A 461 25.67 16.05 2.97
CA ASP A 461 25.93 14.70 3.47
C ASP A 461 25.00 13.64 2.83
N VAL A 462 25.24 13.33 1.56
CA VAL A 462 24.63 12.17 0.88
C VAL A 462 25.51 10.95 1.12
N GLN A 463 24.99 9.97 1.86
CA GLN A 463 25.67 8.71 2.19
C GLN A 463 24.78 7.49 1.91
N GLY A 464 25.41 6.32 1.83
CA GLY A 464 24.72 5.03 1.69
C GLY A 464 24.61 4.50 0.26
N PHE A 465 24.14 3.26 0.14
CA PHE A 465 24.01 2.51 -1.10
C PHE A 465 22.56 2.45 -1.60
N ASN A 466 22.37 2.52 -2.91
CA ASN A 466 21.07 2.25 -3.54
C ASN A 466 21.04 0.79 -4.02
N VAL A 467 20.34 -0.07 -3.28
CA VAL A 467 20.31 -1.52 -3.53
C VAL A 467 19.11 -1.88 -4.40
N TYR A 468 19.38 -2.41 -5.60
CA TYR A 468 18.39 -2.90 -6.55
C TYR A 468 18.38 -4.44 -6.61
N HIS A 469 17.21 -5.06 -6.69
CA HIS A 469 17.00 -6.49 -6.93
C HIS A 469 16.04 -6.66 -8.11
N LYS A 470 16.32 -7.51 -9.11
CA LYS A 470 15.48 -7.68 -10.32
C LYS A 470 15.04 -6.32 -10.92
N ASN A 471 16.00 -5.45 -11.22
CA ASN A 471 15.80 -4.07 -11.71
C ASN A 471 15.11 -3.09 -10.73
N ARG A 472 14.58 -3.55 -9.61
CA ARG A 472 13.69 -2.82 -8.68
C ARG A 472 14.44 -2.29 -7.45
N LEU A 473 14.24 -1.01 -7.09
CA LEU A 473 14.86 -0.38 -5.91
C LEU A 473 14.26 -0.92 -4.60
N ILE A 474 15.11 -1.45 -3.72
CA ILE A 474 14.75 -2.06 -2.43
C ILE A 474 15.21 -1.19 -1.25
N LYS A 475 16.52 -0.89 -1.14
CA LYS A 475 17.08 -0.03 -0.09
C LYS A 475 17.58 1.29 -0.72
N PRO A 476 16.80 2.38 -0.69
CA PRO A 476 17.26 3.70 -1.13
C PRO A 476 18.22 4.30 -0.10
N PHE A 477 19.40 4.74 -0.55
CA PHE A 477 20.43 5.42 0.26
C PHE A 477 20.71 4.76 1.62
N GLY A 478 20.74 3.42 1.65
CA GLY A 478 20.98 2.66 2.85
C GLY A 478 22.44 2.72 3.28
N ARG A 479 22.71 3.32 4.46
CA ARG A 479 23.93 3.02 5.23
C ARG A 479 24.01 1.52 5.53
#